data_AF-A0A8T4NPA7-F1
#
_entry.id   AF-A0A8T4NPA7-F1
#
_cell.length_a   1.000
_cell.length_b   1.000
_cell.length_c   1.000
_cell.angle_alpha   90.00
_cell.angle_beta   90.00
_cell.angle_gamma   90.00
#
_symmetry.space_group_name_H-M   'P 1'
#
loop_
_entity.id
_entity.type
_entity.pdbx_description
1 polymer ?
#
loop_
_entity_poly.entity_id
_entity_poly.type
_entity_poly.pdbx_seq_one_letter_code
_entity_poly.pdbx_strand_id
1 'polypeptide(L)'
;MPKEQDVYLNDILKSIKKIEQYVKGFSYDKFKGNGLVCDAVLRNLEIIGEAAKNISEELKEKHSEIEWKKISGLRDILIHAYSGVDLEIVWDVVKNKLPDLKASLKRIVEERK
;
A
#
# COMPACT_ATOMS: atom_id res chain seq x y z
N MET A 1 -2.22 23.10 5.99
CA MET A 1 -0.87 22.54 6.27
C MET A 1 -0.46 21.55 5.17
N PRO A 2 0.09 22.03 4.04
CA PRO A 2 0.49 21.17 2.92
C PRO A 2 1.55 20.12 3.29
N LYS A 3 2.41 20.41 4.28
CA LYS A 3 3.53 19.54 4.69
C LYS A 3 3.14 18.17 5.26
N GLU A 4 1.94 18.02 5.84
CA GLU A 4 1.52 16.74 6.45
C GLU A 4 1.02 15.74 5.42
N GLN A 5 0.34 16.21 4.37
CA GLN A 5 -0.17 15.35 3.30
C GLN A 5 0.97 14.72 2.52
N ASP A 6 2.04 15.48 2.27
CA ASP A 6 3.21 14.98 1.58
C ASP A 6 3.94 13.90 2.41
N VAL A 7 3.85 13.94 3.74
CA VAL A 7 4.38 12.86 4.60
C VAL A 7 3.64 11.55 4.34
N TYR A 8 2.30 11.55 4.36
CA TYR A 8 1.49 10.36 4.12
C TYR A 8 1.69 9.80 2.69
N LEU A 9 1.69 10.66 1.67
CA LEU A 9 1.96 10.25 0.29
C LEU A 9 3.35 9.59 0.17
N ASN A 10 4.36 10.19 0.81
CA ASN A 10 5.73 9.64 0.81
C ASN A 10 5.84 8.33 1.59
N ASP A 11 5.09 8.16 2.68
CA ASP A 11 5.10 6.93 3.47
C ASP A 11 4.47 5.76 2.71
N ILE A 12 3.40 6.01 1.93
CA ILE A 12 2.85 5.03 1.00
C ILE A 12 3.90 4.67 -0.06
N LEU A 13 4.50 5.65 -0.71
CA LEU A 13 5.52 5.42 -1.76
C LEU A 13 6.75 4.64 -1.22
N LYS A 14 7.23 4.96 -0.02
CA LYS A 14 8.33 4.25 0.64
C LYS A 14 7.95 2.80 0.95
N SER A 15 6.73 2.57 1.44
CA SER A 15 6.23 1.24 1.78
C SER A 15 6.07 0.36 0.53
N ILE A 16 5.52 0.92 -0.56
CA ILE A 16 5.47 0.23 -1.85
C ILE A 16 6.87 -0.15 -2.33
N LYS A 17 7.84 0.78 -2.26
CA LYS A 17 9.23 0.52 -2.66
C LYS A 17 9.86 -0.61 -1.86
N LYS A 18 9.62 -0.69 -0.55
CA LYS A 18 10.10 -1.79 0.31
C LYS A 18 9.49 -3.11 -0.12
N ILE A 19 8.17 -3.15 -0.32
CA ILE A 19 7.45 -4.35 -0.79
C ILE A 19 8.06 -4.85 -2.11
N GLU A 20 8.20 -3.97 -3.10
CA GLU A 20 8.80 -4.31 -4.40
C GLU A 20 10.22 -4.89 -4.26
N GLN A 21 11.02 -4.39 -3.33
CA GLN A 21 12.36 -4.90 -3.04
C GLN A 21 12.33 -6.28 -2.41
N TYR A 22 11.44 -6.52 -1.44
CA TYR A 22 11.32 -7.80 -0.74
C TYR A 22 10.87 -8.93 -1.65
N VAL A 23 9.98 -8.64 -2.60
CA VAL A 23 9.40 -9.64 -3.52
C VAL A 23 10.08 -9.67 -4.89
N LYS A 24 11.23 -8.99 -5.04
CA LYS A 24 11.94 -8.93 -6.31
C LYS A 24 12.39 -10.32 -6.74
N GLY A 25 11.93 -10.77 -7.91
CA GLY A 25 12.24 -12.10 -8.46
C GLY A 25 11.51 -13.26 -7.77
N PHE A 26 10.53 -12.97 -6.90
CA PHE A 26 9.71 -14.00 -6.27
C PHE A 26 8.56 -14.42 -7.19
N SER A 27 8.32 -15.73 -7.28
CA SER A 27 7.03 -16.30 -7.68
C SER A 27 6.08 -16.32 -6.47
N TYR A 28 4.80 -16.60 -6.71
CA TYR A 28 3.83 -16.79 -5.63
C TYR A 28 4.27 -17.87 -4.63
N ASP A 29 4.71 -19.04 -5.11
CA ASP A 29 5.15 -20.12 -4.23
C ASP A 29 6.34 -19.74 -3.34
N LYS A 30 7.30 -18.96 -3.88
CA LYS A 30 8.44 -18.45 -3.10
C LYS A 30 7.99 -17.43 -2.05
N PHE A 31 7.01 -16.60 -2.38
CA PHE A 31 6.42 -15.64 -1.44
C PHE A 31 5.71 -16.39 -0.32
N LYS A 32 4.74 -17.24 -0.64
CA LYS A 32 3.98 -18.07 0.31
C LYS A 32 4.89 -18.92 1.21
N GLY A 33 5.99 -19.44 0.68
CA GLY A 33 6.96 -20.26 1.42
C GLY A 33 7.93 -19.47 2.32
N ASN A 34 7.90 -18.13 2.30
CA ASN A 34 8.84 -17.30 3.04
C ASN A 34 8.11 -16.39 4.05
N GLY A 35 7.92 -16.91 5.27
CA GLY A 35 7.18 -16.22 6.34
C GLY A 35 7.73 -14.82 6.67
N LEU A 36 9.06 -14.66 6.72
CA LEU A 36 9.67 -13.34 7.00
C LEU A 36 9.31 -12.31 5.92
N VAL A 37 9.30 -12.71 4.65
CA VAL A 37 8.91 -11.81 3.56
C VAL A 37 7.40 -11.55 3.59
N CYS A 38 6.58 -12.56 3.88
CA CYS A 38 5.14 -12.37 4.09
C CYS A 38 4.88 -11.32 5.18
N ASP A 39 5.44 -11.51 6.37
CA ASP A 39 5.26 -10.59 7.50
C ASP A 39 5.72 -9.17 7.16
N ALA A 40 6.88 -9.05 6.50
CA ALA A 40 7.40 -7.77 6.05
C ALA A 40 6.47 -7.09 5.03
N VAL A 41 5.88 -7.84 4.10
CA VAL A 41 4.92 -7.31 3.13
C VAL A 41 3.63 -6.87 3.82
N LEU A 42 3.04 -7.73 4.67
CA LEU A 42 1.82 -7.44 5.41
C LEU A 42 1.99 -6.16 6.25
N ARG A 43 3.11 -6.02 6.97
CA ARG A 43 3.41 -4.82 7.73
C ARG A 43 3.46 -3.55 6.88
N ASN A 44 4.02 -3.62 5.67
CA ASN A 44 4.07 -2.44 4.80
C ASN A 44 2.69 -2.14 4.19
N LEU A 45 1.84 -3.14 3.95
CA LEU A 45 0.45 -2.92 3.54
C LEU A 45 -0.40 -2.26 4.65
N GLU A 46 -0.18 -2.61 5.92
CA GLU A 46 -0.80 -1.91 7.06
C GLU A 46 -0.43 -0.42 7.09
N ILE A 47 0.86 -0.11 6.90
CA ILE A 47 1.37 1.27 6.87
C ILE A 47 0.73 2.04 5.70
N ILE A 48 0.59 1.41 4.54
CA ILE A 48 -0.09 2.02 3.38
C ILE A 48 -1.54 2.36 3.73
N GLY A 49 -2.27 1.43 4.35
CA GLY A 49 -3.66 1.67 4.76
C GLY A 49 -3.80 2.79 5.80
N GLU A 50 -2.93 2.81 6.81
CA GLU A 50 -2.91 3.87 7.83
C GLU A 50 -2.60 5.24 7.21
N ALA A 51 -1.57 5.33 6.36
CA ALA A 51 -1.24 6.58 5.69
C ALA A 51 -2.38 7.06 4.78
N ALA A 52 -3.01 6.15 4.02
CA ALA A 52 -4.15 6.48 3.17
C ALA A 52 -5.35 7.00 3.96
N LYS A 53 -5.59 6.47 5.16
CA LYS A 53 -6.66 6.94 6.06
C LYS A 53 -6.46 8.41 6.46
N ASN A 54 -5.21 8.81 6.73
CA ASN A 54 -4.85 10.14 7.21
C ASN A 54 -4.69 11.20 6.11
N ILE A 55 -4.78 10.82 4.84
CA ILE A 55 -4.88 11.78 3.74
C ILE A 55 -6.18 12.60 3.87
N SER A 56 -6.13 13.90 3.59
CA SER A 56 -7.28 14.79 3.70
C SER A 56 -8.39 14.43 2.70
N GLU A 57 -9.65 14.64 3.09
CA GLU A 57 -10.79 14.40 2.20
C GLU A 57 -10.72 15.25 0.93
N GLU A 58 -10.26 16.50 1.01
CA GLU A 58 -10.02 17.36 -0.15
C GLU A 58 -9.09 16.70 -1.19
N LEU A 59 -7.99 16.08 -0.75
CA LEU A 59 -7.07 15.40 -1.65
C LEU A 59 -7.70 14.12 -2.21
N LYS A 60 -8.43 13.37 -1.38
CA LYS A 60 -9.13 12.15 -1.79
C LYS A 60 -10.20 12.42 -2.83
N GLU A 61 -10.98 13.50 -2.66
CA GLU A 61 -12.01 13.94 -3.59
C GLU A 61 -11.41 14.41 -4.91
N LYS A 62 -10.32 15.20 -4.85
CA LYS A 62 -9.60 15.65 -6.05
C LYS A 62 -9.04 14.48 -6.86
N HIS A 63 -8.63 13.41 -6.19
CA HIS A 63 -8.06 12.20 -6.81
C HIS A 63 -8.96 10.98 -6.57
N SER A 64 -10.23 11.10 -6.95
CA SER A 64 -11.27 10.09 -6.73
C SER A 64 -11.12 8.84 -7.61
N GLU A 65 -10.23 8.87 -8.60
CA GLU A 65 -9.82 7.68 -9.37
C GLU A 65 -9.07 6.65 -8.52
N ILE A 66 -8.51 7.07 -7.39
CA ILE A 66 -7.86 6.17 -6.43
C ILE A 66 -8.91 5.65 -5.45
N GLU A 67 -8.97 4.33 -5.26
CA GLU A 67 -9.92 3.68 -4.35
C GLU A 67 -9.51 3.83 -2.87
N TRP A 68 -9.39 5.06 -2.37
CA TRP A 68 -8.88 5.38 -1.02
C TRP A 68 -9.53 4.59 0.10
N LYS A 69 -10.87 4.42 0.04
CA LYS A 69 -11.62 3.64 1.04
C LYS A 69 -11.19 2.18 1.10
N LYS A 70 -10.90 1.57 -0.05
CA LYS A 70 -10.39 0.18 -0.11
C LYS A 70 -8.97 0.10 0.44
N ILE A 71 -8.13 1.07 0.10
CA ILE A 71 -6.74 1.13 0.58
C ILE A 71 -6.71 1.28 2.10
N SER A 72 -7.50 2.18 2.68
CA SER A 72 -7.59 2.34 4.13
C SER A 72 -8.18 1.09 4.80
N GLY A 73 -9.19 0.45 4.19
CA GLY A 73 -9.82 -0.76 4.70
C GLY A 73 -8.90 -1.99 4.70
N LEU A 74 -7.84 -2.00 3.88
CA LEU A 74 -6.87 -3.10 3.83
C LEU A 74 -6.22 -3.32 5.20
N ARG A 75 -5.91 -2.26 5.93
CA ARG A 75 -5.36 -2.33 7.29
C ARG A 75 -6.27 -3.15 8.21
N ASP A 76 -7.57 -2.84 8.20
CA ASP A 76 -8.53 -3.46 9.12
C ASP A 76 -8.69 -4.96 8.80
N ILE A 77 -8.63 -5.33 7.51
CA ILE A 77 -8.61 -6.74 7.11
C ILE A 77 -7.35 -7.44 7.62
N LEU A 78 -6.18 -6.85 7.41
CA LEU A 78 -4.90 -7.48 7.75
C LEU A 78 -4.68 -7.67 9.25
N ILE A 79 -5.06 -6.69 10.08
CA ILE A 79 -4.88 -6.79 11.54
C ILE A 79 -5.90 -7.73 12.20
N HIS A 80 -7.09 -7.90 11.62
CA HIS A 80 -8.13 -8.79 12.16
C HIS A 80 -8.05 -10.21 11.62
N ALA A 81 -7.49 -10.42 10.43
CA ALA A 81 -7.28 -11.73 9.82
C ALA A 81 -6.02 -12.46 10.32
N TYR A 82 -5.53 -12.18 11.54
CA TYR A 82 -4.33 -12.81 12.11
C TYR A 82 -4.39 -14.34 12.17
N SER A 83 -5.59 -14.93 12.07
CA SER A 83 -5.83 -16.38 12.01
C SER A 83 -5.80 -16.98 10.59
N GLY A 84 -5.65 -16.16 9.54
CA GLY A 84 -5.57 -16.62 8.16
C GLY A 84 -5.75 -15.50 7.14
N VAL A 85 -4.69 -14.76 6.85
CA VAL A 85 -4.65 -13.85 5.70
C VAL A 85 -4.53 -14.69 4.43
N ASP A 86 -5.41 -14.43 3.45
CA ASP A 86 -5.30 -15.02 2.13
C ASP A 86 -4.09 -14.42 1.38
N LEU A 87 -3.01 -15.20 1.33
CA LEU A 87 -1.75 -14.78 0.70
C LEU A 87 -1.88 -14.65 -0.82
N GLU A 88 -2.87 -15.26 -1.45
CA GLU A 88 -3.12 -15.12 -2.89
C GLU A 88 -3.67 -13.72 -3.18
N ILE A 89 -4.62 -13.25 -2.37
CA ILE A 89 -5.13 -11.88 -2.44
C ILE A 89 -4.01 -10.87 -2.16
N VAL A 90 -3.19 -11.10 -1.14
CA VAL A 90 -2.04 -10.24 -0.83
C VAL A 90 -1.08 -10.18 -2.02
N TRP A 91 -0.80 -11.31 -2.64
CA TRP A 91 0.09 -11.38 -3.80
C TRP A 91 -0.49 -10.63 -5.01
N ASP A 92 -1.79 -10.74 -5.27
CA ASP A 92 -2.48 -9.95 -6.30
C ASP A 92 -2.35 -8.46 -6.05
N VAL A 93 -2.59 -7.99 -4.81
CA VAL A 93 -2.42 -6.59 -4.44
C VAL A 93 -1.00 -6.13 -4.73
N VAL A 94 0.00 -6.90 -4.31
CA VAL A 94 1.42 -6.60 -4.49
C VAL A 94 1.79 -6.50 -5.97
N LYS A 95 1.29 -7.40 -6.82
CA LYS A 95 1.68 -7.47 -8.24
C LYS A 95 0.87 -6.56 -9.15
N ASN A 96 -0.42 -6.38 -8.86
CA ASN A 96 -1.36 -5.80 -9.79
C ASN A 96 -1.98 -4.49 -9.30
N LYS A 97 -1.98 -4.19 -7.99
CA LYS A 97 -2.61 -2.97 -7.45
C LYS A 97 -1.61 -1.92 -6.98
N LEU A 98 -0.53 -2.34 -6.32
CA LEU A 98 0.51 -1.41 -5.87
C LEU A 98 1.22 -0.64 -7.00
N PRO A 99 1.50 -1.23 -8.18
CA PRO A 99 2.10 -0.47 -9.29
C PRO A 99 1.24 0.70 -9.76
N ASP A 100 -0.07 0.49 -9.88
CA ASP A 100 -1.02 1.52 -10.30
C ASP A 100 -1.13 2.63 -9.25
N LEU A 101 -1.27 2.24 -7.98
CA LEU A 101 -1.29 3.18 -6.86
C LEU A 101 -0.01 4.03 -6.84
N LYS A 102 1.16 3.41 -6.98
CA LYS A 102 2.45 4.10 -7.03
C LYS A 102 2.53 5.10 -8.18
N ALA A 103 2.03 4.73 -9.36
CA ALA A 103 2.01 5.63 -10.50
C ALA A 103 1.13 6.86 -10.24
N SER A 104 -0.07 6.66 -9.69
CA SER A 104 -0.97 7.76 -9.34
C SER A 104 -0.40 8.66 -8.26
N LEU A 105 0.16 8.12 -7.19
CA LEU A 105 0.77 8.91 -6.11
C LEU A 105 1.97 9.74 -6.57
N LYS A 106 2.78 9.22 -7.50
CA LYS A 106 3.88 9.99 -8.09
C LYS A 106 3.36 11.22 -8.85
N ARG A 107 2.29 11.08 -9.64
CA ARG A 107 1.66 12.21 -10.34
C ARG A 107 1.16 13.25 -9.34
N ILE A 108 0.47 12.82 -8.28
CA ILE A 108 -0.01 13.73 -7.21
C ILE A 108 1.14 14.50 -6.57
N VAL A 109 2.26 13.83 -6.26
CA VAL A 109 3.44 14.49 -5.67
C VAL A 109 4.09 15.47 -6.65
N GLU A 110 4.09 15.17 -7.94
CA GLU A 110 4.61 16.07 -8.98
C GLU A 110 3.72 17.31 -9.19
N GLU A 111 2.39 17.15 -9.17
CA GLU A 111 1.43 18.27 -9.26
C GLU A 111 1.49 19.26 -8.09
N ARG A 112 2.07 18.83 -6.96
CA ARG A 112 2.17 19.60 -5.71
C ARG A 112 3.51 20.31 -5.55
N LYS A 113 4.48 20.08 -6.45
CA LYS A 113 5.77 20.78 -6.49
C LYS A 113 5.66 22.09 -7.25
#